data_AF-A0A6I6JC38-F1
#
_entry.id   AF-A0A6I6JC38-F1
#
_cell.length_a   1.000
_cell.length_b   1.000
_cell.length_c   1.000
_cell.angle_alpha   90.00
_cell.angle_beta   90.00
_cell.angle_gamma   90.00
#
_symmetry.space_group_name_H-M   'P 1'
#
loop_
_entity.id
_entity.type
_entity.pdbx_description
1 polymer ?
#
loop_
_entity_poly.entity_id
_entity_poly.type
_entity_poly.pdbx_seq_one_letter_code
_entity_poly.pdbx_strand_id
1 'polypeptide(L)'
;MTRLKSAIIVFVVLAGAILIAVNFDYTDTYVAKRFNKALKSGQYDHQQPFSLDAFLEYYDWDAVCVVRPGAGGDFKTRGKLPYRFKWDDGKHWALVFTKSYYVVAEIPFDRNDMEPPDDQHTGCYERWQAIVRILDKGGVPQLHFVE
;
A
#
# COMPACT_ATOMS: atom_id res chain seq x y z
N MET A 1 19.94 -40.01 -21.03
CA MET A 1 18.96 -39.04 -21.57
C MET A 1 17.85 -38.63 -20.59
N THR A 2 17.60 -39.37 -19.50
CA THR A 2 16.54 -39.07 -18.50
C THR A 2 16.86 -37.90 -17.55
N ARG A 3 18.13 -37.73 -17.15
CA ARG A 3 18.56 -36.65 -16.23
C ARG A 3 18.32 -35.23 -16.78
N LEU A 4 18.41 -35.04 -18.10
CA LEU A 4 18.19 -33.74 -18.75
C LEU A 4 16.72 -33.32 -18.69
N LYS A 5 15.78 -34.27 -18.82
CA LYS A 5 14.34 -34.00 -18.76
C LYS A 5 13.89 -33.60 -17.35
N SER A 6 14.42 -34.26 -16.31
CA SER A 6 14.14 -33.90 -14.92
C SER A 6 14.69 -32.52 -14.56
N ALA A 7 15.89 -32.16 -15.04
CA ALA A 7 16.47 -30.84 -14.81
C ALA A 7 15.62 -29.71 -15.43
N ILE A 8 15.09 -29.92 -16.64
CA ILE A 8 14.24 -28.95 -17.32
C ILE A 8 12.92 -28.74 -16.55
N ILE A 9 12.28 -29.82 -16.08
CA ILE A 9 11.03 -29.73 -15.31
C ILE A 9 11.26 -28.97 -14.01
N VAL A 10 12.33 -29.28 -13.28
CA VAL A 10 12.67 -28.56 -12.03
C VAL A 10 12.93 -27.09 -12.33
N PHE A 11 13.65 -26.76 -13.40
CA PHE A 11 13.92 -25.38 -13.77
C PHE A 11 12.65 -24.60 -14.12
N VAL A 12 11.72 -25.21 -14.86
CA VAL A 12 10.43 -24.59 -15.22
C VAL A 12 9.56 -24.38 -13.98
N VAL A 13 9.51 -25.35 -13.07
CA VAL A 13 8.77 -25.24 -11.80
C VAL A 13 9.38 -24.14 -10.91
N LEU A 14 10.71 -24.10 -10.80
CA LEU A 14 11.40 -23.09 -10.01
C LEU A 14 11.24 -21.69 -10.60
N ALA A 15 11.36 -21.55 -11.93
CA ALA A 15 11.14 -20.29 -12.63
C ALA A 15 9.69 -19.80 -12.48
N GLY A 16 8.72 -20.72 -12.55
CA GLY A 16 7.32 -20.44 -12.27
C GLY A 16 7.11 -19.98 -10.82
N ALA A 17 7.69 -20.67 -9.84
CA ALA A 17 7.61 -20.29 -8.44
C ALA A 17 8.26 -18.94 -8.15
N ILE A 18 9.41 -18.64 -8.76
CA ILE A 18 10.09 -17.33 -8.66
C ILE A 18 9.23 -16.23 -9.29
N LEU A 19 8.66 -16.47 -10.49
CA LEU A 19 7.75 -15.51 -11.13
C LEU A 19 6.51 -15.24 -10.29
N ILE A 20 5.95 -16.26 -9.64
CA ILE A 20 4.81 -16.12 -8.72
C ILE A 20 5.24 -15.34 -7.48
N ALA A 21 6.34 -15.71 -6.83
CA ALA A 21 6.85 -15.04 -5.65
C ALA A 21 7.16 -13.55 -5.91
N VAL A 22 7.84 -13.25 -7.03
CA VAL A 22 8.17 -11.88 -7.42
C VAL A 22 6.93 -11.05 -7.76
N ASN A 23 5.88 -11.65 -8.34
CA ASN A 23 4.63 -10.94 -8.59
C ASN A 23 3.75 -10.76 -7.35
N PHE A 24 3.89 -11.60 -6.32
CA PHE A 24 3.13 -11.51 -5.07
C PHE A 24 3.78 -10.58 -4.02
N ASP A 25 5.09 -10.36 -4.05
CA ASP A 25 5.83 -9.80 -2.92
C ASP A 25 6.45 -8.39 -3.13
N TYR A 26 6.11 -7.70 -4.23
CA TYR A 26 6.70 -6.39 -4.55
C TYR A 26 5.81 -5.18 -4.25
N THR A 27 4.81 -5.30 -3.36
CA THR A 27 4.33 -4.11 -2.64
C THR A 27 5.35 -3.80 -1.56
N ASP A 28 6.12 -2.75 -1.79
CA ASP A 28 7.36 -2.51 -1.07
C ASP A 28 7.14 -2.29 0.43
N THR A 29 7.37 -3.33 1.23
CA THR A 29 7.26 -3.26 2.70
C THR A 29 8.22 -2.23 3.30
N TYR A 30 9.22 -1.77 2.55
CA TYR A 30 10.10 -0.68 2.94
C TYR A 30 9.34 0.62 3.18
N VAL A 31 8.40 0.97 2.30
CA VAL A 31 7.60 2.20 2.40
C VAL A 31 6.77 2.17 3.69
N ALA A 32 6.11 1.04 3.96
CA ALA A 32 5.33 0.85 5.17
C ALA A 32 6.18 0.96 6.44
N LYS A 33 7.37 0.34 6.46
CA LYS A 33 8.31 0.42 7.59
C LYS A 33 8.83 1.84 7.80
N ARG A 34 9.17 2.56 6.72
CA ARG A 34 9.62 3.96 6.77
C ARG A 34 8.53 4.87 7.31
N PHE A 35 7.28 4.68 6.85
CA PHE A 35 6.15 5.46 7.32
C PHE A 35 5.94 5.27 8.82
N ASN A 36 5.82 4.01 9.27
CA ASN A 36 5.66 3.70 10.69
C ASN A 36 6.82 4.19 11.55
N LYS A 37 8.06 4.15 11.03
CA LYS A 37 9.22 4.72 11.72
C LYS A 37 9.11 6.24 11.84
N ALA A 38 8.73 6.95 10.77
CA ALA A 38 8.57 8.40 10.76
C ALA A 38 7.47 8.86 11.74
N LEU A 39 6.36 8.11 11.81
CA LEU A 39 5.32 8.33 12.82
C LEU A 39 5.87 8.16 14.24
N LYS A 40 6.55 7.04 14.52
CA LYS A 40 7.09 6.75 15.85
C LYS A 40 8.20 7.72 16.28
N SER A 41 8.95 8.28 15.33
CA SER A 41 9.99 9.27 15.62
C SER A 41 9.45 10.69 15.77
N GLY A 42 8.13 10.91 15.63
CA GLY A 42 7.54 12.24 15.68
C GLY A 42 7.99 13.15 14.54
N GLN A 43 8.41 12.58 13.41
CA GLN A 43 8.84 13.36 12.24
C GLN A 43 7.67 14.17 11.65
N TYR A 44 6.45 13.67 11.86
CA TYR A 44 5.22 14.39 11.57
C TYR A 44 4.57 14.76 12.89
N ASP A 45 4.47 16.06 13.14
CA ASP A 45 3.78 16.59 14.31
C ASP A 45 2.30 16.24 14.20
N HIS A 46 1.72 15.77 15.30
CA HIS A 46 0.29 15.56 15.37
C HIS A 46 -0.37 16.91 15.09
N GLN A 47 -1.45 16.90 14.31
CA GLN A 47 -2.15 18.11 13.90
C GLN A 47 -1.50 18.99 12.82
N GLN A 48 -0.27 18.72 12.37
CA GLN A 48 0.28 19.45 11.22
C GLN A 48 0.02 18.68 9.91
N PRO A 49 -0.39 19.38 8.83
CA PRO A 49 -0.54 18.76 7.53
C PRO A 49 0.84 18.45 6.93
N PHE A 50 0.95 17.31 6.26
CA PHE A 50 2.13 16.93 5.48
C PHE A 50 1.72 16.27 4.17
N SER A 51 2.57 16.41 3.15
CA SER A 51 2.33 15.80 1.84
C SER A 51 2.82 14.35 1.84
N LEU A 52 1.97 13.43 1.38
CA LEU A 52 2.37 12.04 1.10
C LEU A 52 3.39 11.97 -0.04
N ASP A 53 3.40 12.95 -0.94
CA ASP A 53 4.40 13.04 -2.00
C ASP A 53 5.79 13.36 -1.43
N ALA A 54 5.84 14.34 -0.52
CA ALA A 54 7.07 14.67 0.20
C ALA A 54 7.55 13.51 1.08
N PHE A 55 6.67 12.65 1.58
CA PHE A 55 7.07 11.44 2.30
C PHE A 55 7.69 10.38 1.37
N LEU A 56 7.12 10.20 0.18
CA LEU A 56 7.53 9.16 -0.75
C LEU A 56 8.82 9.49 -1.51
N GLU A 57 9.19 10.78 -1.63
CA GLU A 57 10.40 11.40 -2.21
C GLU A 57 10.88 10.84 -3.57
N TYR A 58 11.15 9.54 -3.64
CA TYR A 58 11.72 8.82 -4.78
C TYR A 58 10.73 7.93 -5.53
N TYR A 59 9.56 7.61 -4.95
CA TYR A 59 8.56 6.84 -5.69
C TYR A 59 7.86 7.75 -6.68
N ASP A 60 7.73 7.25 -7.91
CA ASP A 60 6.93 7.88 -8.93
C ASP A 60 5.52 7.26 -8.91
N TRP A 61 4.52 8.10 -8.67
CA TRP A 61 3.12 7.70 -8.48
C TRP A 61 2.17 8.82 -8.91
N ASP A 62 0.93 8.47 -9.22
CA ASP A 62 -0.10 9.37 -9.76
C ASP A 62 -1.22 9.60 -8.75
N ALA A 63 -1.63 8.54 -8.03
CA ALA A 63 -2.72 8.61 -7.07
C ALA A 63 -2.54 7.66 -5.87
N VAL A 64 -3.13 8.02 -4.73
CA VAL A 64 -3.20 7.22 -3.50
C VAL A 64 -4.65 6.89 -3.17
N CYS A 65 -4.95 5.61 -2.99
CA CYS A 65 -6.29 5.13 -2.72
C CYS A 65 -6.37 4.58 -1.30
N VAL A 66 -7.46 4.90 -0.60
CA VAL A 66 -7.79 4.28 0.69
C VAL A 66 -8.53 2.98 0.40
N VAL A 67 -7.93 1.84 0.74
CA VAL A 67 -8.50 0.51 0.50
C VAL A 67 -8.94 -0.10 1.82
N ARG A 68 -10.15 -0.65 1.83
CA ARG A 68 -10.73 -1.38 2.96
C ARG A 68 -11.24 -2.75 2.50
N PRO A 69 -11.42 -3.72 3.41
CA PRO A 69 -12.09 -4.98 3.11
C PRO A 69 -13.44 -4.73 2.42
N GLY A 70 -13.67 -5.39 1.29
CA GLY A 70 -14.87 -5.20 0.47
C GLY A 70 -14.91 -3.93 -0.41
N ALA A 71 -13.95 -3.01 -0.25
CA ALA A 71 -13.82 -1.79 -1.06
C ALA A 71 -12.47 -1.81 -1.80
N GLY A 72 -12.45 -2.45 -2.97
CA GLY A 72 -11.30 -2.44 -3.88
C GLY A 72 -11.55 -1.49 -5.04
N GLY A 73 -10.54 -0.70 -5.42
CA GLY A 73 -10.59 0.01 -6.70
C GLY A 73 -10.02 -0.83 -7.84
N ASP A 74 -10.28 -0.42 -9.08
CA ASP A 74 -9.94 -1.14 -10.32
C ASP A 74 -8.44 -1.06 -10.70
N PHE A 75 -7.54 -1.24 -9.72
CA PHE A 75 -6.10 -1.22 -9.93
C PHE A 75 -5.51 -2.63 -10.07
N LYS A 76 -4.33 -2.69 -10.68
CA LYS A 76 -3.58 -3.93 -10.94
C LYS A 76 -2.27 -3.94 -10.19
N THR A 77 -1.76 -5.12 -9.85
CA THR A 77 -0.37 -5.26 -9.42
C THR A 77 0.58 -5.02 -10.59
N ARG A 78 1.88 -4.81 -10.34
CA ARG A 78 2.91 -4.74 -11.40
C ARG A 78 2.87 -5.92 -12.38
N GLY A 79 2.46 -7.10 -11.90
CA GLY A 79 2.24 -8.31 -12.70
C GLY A 79 1.00 -8.29 -13.59
N LYS A 80 0.29 -7.15 -13.69
CA LYS A 80 -0.98 -6.97 -14.41
C LYS A 80 -2.15 -7.82 -13.87
N LEU A 81 -2.00 -8.40 -12.69
CA LEU A 81 -3.09 -9.11 -12.00
C LEU A 81 -4.00 -8.12 -11.28
N PRO A 82 -5.30 -8.41 -11.14
CA PRO A 82 -6.18 -7.59 -10.32
C PRO A 82 -5.61 -7.45 -8.90
N TYR A 83 -5.54 -6.23 -8.39
CA TYR A 83 -5.16 -6.01 -7.00
C TYR A 83 -6.24 -6.61 -6.09
N ARG A 84 -5.80 -7.31 -5.05
CA ARG A 84 -6.67 -7.84 -4.00
C ARG A 84 -6.08 -7.45 -2.67
N PHE A 85 -6.87 -6.75 -1.88
CA PHE A 85 -6.49 -6.44 -0.51
C PHE A 85 -6.27 -7.74 0.26
N LYS A 86 -5.14 -7.84 0.97
CA LYS A 86 -4.70 -9.10 1.59
C LYS A 86 -5.54 -9.50 2.81
N TRP A 87 -6.21 -8.53 3.44
CA TRP A 87 -6.99 -8.73 4.67
C TRP A 87 -8.49 -8.67 4.39
N ASP A 88 -9.26 -9.52 5.05
CA ASP A 88 -10.73 -9.60 4.92
C ASP A 88 -11.45 -9.45 6.27
N ASP A 89 -10.75 -8.92 7.28
CA ASP A 89 -11.18 -8.98 8.68
C ASP A 89 -11.82 -7.68 9.21
N GLY A 90 -12.03 -6.69 8.34
CA GLY A 90 -12.55 -5.35 8.70
C GLY A 90 -11.63 -4.51 9.59
N LYS A 91 -10.58 -5.11 10.16
CA LYS A 91 -9.64 -4.50 11.10
C LYS A 91 -8.47 -3.83 10.40
N HIS A 92 -8.14 -4.29 9.21
CA HIS A 92 -7.06 -3.72 8.43
C HIS A 92 -7.59 -2.82 7.32
N TRP A 93 -6.79 -1.84 6.95
CA TRP A 93 -6.97 -1.00 5.77
C TRP A 93 -5.59 -0.64 5.22
N ALA A 94 -5.52 -0.06 4.03
CA ALA A 94 -4.25 0.39 3.47
C ALA A 94 -4.35 1.68 2.67
N LEU A 95 -3.23 2.40 2.62
CA LEU A 95 -2.95 3.38 1.57
C LEU A 95 -2.26 2.65 0.42
N VAL A 96 -2.89 2.66 -0.74
CA VAL A 96 -2.38 2.04 -1.96
C VAL A 96 -1.97 3.13 -2.95
N PHE A 97 -0.67 3.23 -3.20
CA PHE A 97 -0.12 4.17 -4.16
C PHE A 97 -0.10 3.50 -5.53
N THR A 98 -0.56 4.23 -6.55
CA THR A 98 -0.71 3.74 -7.91
C THR A 98 -0.03 4.66 -8.92
N LYS A 99 0.46 4.07 -10.00
CA LYS A 99 0.97 4.76 -11.19
C LYS A 99 0.36 4.11 -12.43
N SER A 100 -0.36 4.87 -13.25
CA SER A 100 -1.06 4.35 -14.44
C SER A 100 -1.90 3.10 -14.13
N TYR A 101 -2.67 3.13 -13.04
CA TYR A 101 -3.48 2.03 -12.50
C TYR A 101 -2.71 0.81 -11.96
N TYR A 102 -1.38 0.88 -11.86
CA TYR A 102 -0.56 -0.17 -11.26
C TYR A 102 -0.14 0.19 -9.84
N VAL A 103 -0.28 -0.74 -8.90
CA VAL A 103 0.17 -0.58 -7.52
C VAL A 103 1.69 -0.49 -7.49
N VAL A 104 2.21 0.59 -6.90
CA VAL A 104 3.65 0.84 -6.73
C VAL A 104 4.09 0.71 -5.28
N ALA A 105 3.23 1.04 -4.33
CA ALA A 105 3.48 0.88 -2.91
C ALA A 105 2.16 0.66 -2.16
N GLU A 106 2.25 0.02 -1.00
CA GLU A 106 1.13 -0.22 -0.10
C GLU A 106 1.61 -0.02 1.33
N ILE A 107 0.84 0.73 2.10
CA ILE A 107 1.06 0.93 3.52
C ILE A 107 -0.16 0.36 4.24
N PRO A 108 -0.07 -0.86 4.78
CA PRO A 108 -1.14 -1.44 5.57
C PRO A 108 -1.14 -0.87 6.99
N PHE A 109 -2.34 -0.73 7.55
CA PHE A 109 -2.60 -0.26 8.90
C PHE A 109 -3.58 -1.21 9.60
N ASP A 110 -3.35 -1.43 10.90
CA ASP A 110 -4.34 -1.97 11.82
C ASP A 110 -5.14 -0.80 12.38
N ARG A 111 -6.47 -0.92 12.45
CA ARG A 111 -7.35 0.10 13.04
C ARG A 111 -7.01 0.44 14.48
N ASN A 112 -6.40 -0.47 15.24
CA ASN A 112 -5.95 -0.19 16.60
C ASN A 112 -4.73 0.73 16.64
N ASP A 113 -3.93 0.75 15.57
CA ASP A 113 -2.73 1.60 15.44
C ASP A 113 -3.05 2.93 14.76
N MET A 114 -3.94 2.91 13.76
CA MET A 114 -4.37 4.08 13.00
C MET A 114 -5.76 3.83 12.40
N GLU A 115 -6.74 4.67 12.72
CA GLU A 115 -8.05 4.62 12.07
C GLU A 115 -7.97 5.18 10.64
N PRO A 116 -8.73 4.61 9.68
CA PRO A 116 -8.81 5.15 8.33
C PRO A 116 -9.56 6.50 8.35
N PRO A 117 -9.44 7.31 7.27
CA PRO A 117 -10.17 8.58 7.15
C PRO A 117 -11.68 8.41 7.33
N ASP A 118 -12.33 9.33 8.05
CA ASP A 118 -13.77 9.28 8.37
C ASP A 118 -14.66 9.47 7.12
N ASP A 119 -14.09 10.05 6.09
CA ASP A 119 -14.78 10.68 4.98
C ASP A 119 -15.53 9.66 4.11
N GLN A 120 -16.74 10.05 3.66
CA GLN A 120 -17.58 9.33 2.68
C GLN A 120 -16.93 9.22 1.29
N HIS A 121 -15.73 9.78 1.13
CA HIS A 121 -14.90 9.69 -0.06
C HIS A 121 -13.95 8.48 0.03
N THR A 122 -14.53 7.29 0.00
CA THR A 122 -13.80 6.08 -0.42
C THR A 122 -13.36 6.29 -1.87
N GLY A 123 -12.13 6.78 -2.05
CA GLY A 123 -11.64 7.21 -3.36
C GLY A 123 -10.12 7.21 -3.45
N CYS A 124 -9.66 7.46 -4.67
CA CYS A 124 -8.26 7.71 -4.97
C CYS A 124 -8.04 9.22 -5.04
N TYR A 125 -7.04 9.71 -4.31
CA TYR A 125 -6.60 11.09 -4.32
C TYR A 125 -5.43 11.24 -5.28
N GLU A 126 -5.47 12.28 -6.12
CA GLU A 126 -4.34 12.59 -6.99
C GLU A 126 -3.12 13.02 -6.16
N ARG A 127 -1.92 12.80 -6.71
CA ARG A 127 -0.65 13.06 -6.02
C ARG A 127 -0.55 14.46 -5.42
N TRP A 128 -1.03 15.47 -6.12
CA TRP A 128 -0.97 16.87 -5.66
C TRP A 128 -2.02 17.20 -4.57
N GLN A 129 -3.06 16.37 -4.41
CA GLN A 129 -4.10 16.51 -3.38
C GLN A 129 -3.83 15.65 -2.13
N ALA A 130 -2.81 14.80 -2.17
CA ALA A 130 -2.52 13.83 -1.13
C ALA A 130 -1.79 14.46 0.08
N ILE A 131 -2.37 15.52 0.62
CA ILE A 131 -1.95 16.18 1.84
C ILE A 131 -2.78 15.58 2.97
N VAL A 132 -2.10 15.11 4.02
CA VAL A 132 -2.73 14.43 5.14
C VAL A 132 -2.35 15.08 6.45
N ARG A 133 -3.23 14.96 7.44
CA ARG A 133 -3.01 15.37 8.82
C ARG A 133 -3.39 14.19 9.71
N ILE A 134 -2.68 14.04 10.83
CA ILE A 134 -3.00 13.02 11.84
C ILE A 134 -3.74 13.71 12.98
N LEU A 135 -4.96 13.24 13.25
CA LEU A 135 -5.83 13.72 14.31
C LEU A 135 -5.91 12.65 15.41
N ASP A 136 -5.98 13.06 16.68
CA ASP A 136 -6.25 12.11 17.77
C ASP A 136 -7.77 12.00 17.97
N LYS A 137 -8.33 10.81 17.72
CA LYS A 137 -9.76 10.54 17.87
C LYS A 137 -9.98 9.50 18.97
N GLY A 138 -9.99 9.98 20.21
CA GLY A 138 -10.33 9.16 21.37
C GLY A 138 -9.23 8.15 21.74
N GLY A 139 -7.96 8.48 21.50
CA GLY A 139 -6.80 7.67 21.90
C GLY A 139 -6.21 6.82 20.77
N VAL A 140 -6.81 6.81 19.58
CA VAL A 140 -6.24 6.22 18.38
C VAL A 140 -6.05 7.32 17.33
N PRO A 141 -4.86 7.45 16.73
CA PRO A 141 -4.65 8.43 15.69
C PRO A 141 -5.48 8.07 14.45
N GLN A 142 -6.00 9.08 13.77
CA GLN A 142 -6.75 8.95 12.53
C GLN A 142 -6.08 9.79 11.45
N LEU A 143 -5.91 9.20 10.27
CA LEU A 143 -5.41 9.90 9.10
C LEU A 143 -6.56 10.66 8.44
N HIS A 144 -6.37 11.94 8.15
CA HIS A 144 -7.36 12.80 7.53
C HIS A 144 -6.74 13.48 6.30
N PHE A 145 -7.41 13.41 5.14
CA PHE A 145 -6.99 14.13 3.95
C PHE A 145 -7.41 15.60 4.07
N VAL A 146 -6.51 16.52 3.77
CA VAL A 146 -6.75 17.96 3.84
C VAL A 146 -7.20 18.43 2.46
N GLU A 147 -8.43 18.96 2.38
CA GLU A 147 -8.98 19.60 1.17
C GLU A 147 -8.33 20.96 0.87
#